data_AF-A0A8F8XC15-F1
#
_entry.id   AF-A0A8F8XC15-F1
#
_cell.length_a   1.000
_cell.length_b   1.000
_cell.length_c   1.000
_cell.angle_alpha   90.00
_cell.angle_beta   90.00
_cell.angle_gamma   90.00
#
_symmetry.space_group_name_H-M   'P 1'
#
loop_
_entity.id
_entity.type
_entity.pdbx_description
1 polymer ?
#
loop_
_entity_poly.entity_id
_entity_poly.type
_entity_poly.pdbx_seq_one_letter_code
_entity_poly.pdbx_strand_id
1 'polypeptide(L)'
;ASTSTSCLDYSPYKNHNIDLIRIKIFVNNKEYIDGKTITAKEFYNILNENSNVGVKTSQPSIGELICYFRDLIKQGYKKAFVLTISQKLSGSYNVVCQAQKQLKDEIEIIPYNTNTVCFSEGYFALEAERLFSEGASVEKVIKHLDFLKENNTIFFIVNSLTQLIKNGR
;
A
#
# COMPACT_ATOMS: atom_id res chain seq x y z
N ALA A 1 -4.76 -7.00 3.89
CA ALA A 1 -4.78 -5.58 3.46
C ALA A 1 -3.52 -5.25 2.67
N SER A 2 -3.60 -4.25 1.79
CA SER A 2 -2.46 -3.74 1.03
C SER A 2 -2.45 -2.21 1.02
N THR A 3 -1.33 -1.55 0.71
CA THR A 3 -1.35 -0.09 0.52
C THR A 3 -2.01 0.28 -0.82
N SER A 4 -2.59 1.48 -0.95
CA SER A 4 -3.26 1.89 -2.20
C SER A 4 -2.32 1.99 -3.41
N THR A 5 -1.00 2.04 -3.16
CA THR A 5 0.08 1.91 -4.14
C THR A 5 0.10 0.56 -4.86
N SER A 6 -0.66 -0.44 -4.40
CA SER A 6 -0.88 -1.72 -5.06
C SER A 6 -1.72 -1.65 -6.34
N CYS A 7 -2.37 -0.50 -6.58
CA CYS A 7 -3.24 -0.26 -7.75
C CYS A 7 -4.44 -1.22 -7.85
N LEU A 8 -4.81 -1.95 -6.81
CA LEU A 8 -5.95 -2.88 -6.83
C LEU A 8 -7.29 -2.17 -7.13
N ASP A 9 -7.43 -0.89 -6.77
CA ASP A 9 -8.57 -0.06 -7.16
C ASP A 9 -8.76 0.10 -8.67
N TYR A 10 -7.70 -0.10 -9.44
CA TYR A 10 -7.72 -0.03 -10.91
C TYR A 10 -7.56 -1.42 -11.54
N SER A 11 -7.46 -2.48 -10.73
CA SER A 11 -7.38 -3.85 -11.19
C SER A 11 -8.70 -4.31 -11.81
N PRO A 12 -8.68 -5.10 -12.91
CA PRO A 12 -9.86 -5.79 -13.42
C PRO A 12 -10.34 -6.90 -12.47
N TYR A 13 -9.46 -7.39 -11.59
CA TYR A 13 -9.79 -8.40 -10.58
C TYR A 13 -10.46 -7.73 -9.37
N LYS A 14 -11.77 -7.50 -9.46
CA LYS A 14 -12.56 -6.87 -8.38
C LYS A 14 -13.05 -7.83 -7.30
N ASN A 15 -13.01 -9.13 -7.57
CA ASN A 15 -13.51 -10.15 -6.66
C ASN A 15 -12.39 -10.56 -5.67
N HIS A 16 -11.99 -9.62 -4.81
CA HIS A 16 -11.04 -9.86 -3.73
C HIS A 16 -11.56 -9.19 -2.44
N ASN A 17 -11.14 -9.72 -1.30
CA ASN A 17 -11.45 -9.23 0.05
C ASN A 17 -10.28 -8.45 0.67
N ILE A 18 -9.41 -7.89 -0.19
CA ILE A 18 -8.24 -7.12 0.22
C ILE A 18 -8.65 -5.67 0.46
N ASP A 19 -8.62 -5.25 1.73
CA ASP A 19 -8.80 -3.84 2.09
C ASP A 19 -7.55 -3.00 1.78
N LEU A 20 -7.75 -1.71 1.50
CA LEU A 20 -6.71 -0.79 1.06
C LEU A 20 -6.39 0.29 2.10
N ILE A 21 -5.16 0.24 2.60
CA ILE A 21 -4.57 1.30 3.43
C ILE A 21 -4.14 2.44 2.49
N ARG A 22 -4.93 3.51 2.52
CA ARG A 22 -4.81 4.63 1.57
C ARG A 22 -3.65 5.55 1.93
N ILE A 23 -2.81 5.87 0.97
CA ILE A 23 -1.80 6.94 1.12
C ILE A 23 -2.44 8.32 0.91
N LYS A 24 -1.73 9.35 1.35
CA LYS A 24 -2.15 10.75 1.16
C LYS A 24 -1.37 11.39 0.01
N ILE A 25 -2.08 12.21 -0.76
CA ILE A 25 -1.54 13.03 -1.84
C ILE A 25 -1.78 14.48 -1.46
N PHE A 26 -0.74 15.30 -1.54
CA PHE A 26 -0.81 16.73 -1.29
C PHE A 26 -0.55 17.47 -2.59
N VAL A 27 -1.50 18.30 -3.01
CA VAL A 27 -1.37 19.18 -4.18
C VAL A 27 -1.58 20.61 -3.71
N ASN A 28 -0.53 21.45 -3.79
CA ASN A 28 -0.53 22.81 -3.23
C ASN A 28 -1.03 22.88 -1.78
N ASN A 29 -0.53 21.97 -0.93
CA ASN A 29 -0.92 21.82 0.49
C ASN A 29 -2.37 21.37 0.74
N LYS A 30 -3.18 21.13 -0.29
CA LYS A 30 -4.47 20.47 -0.13
C LYS A 30 -4.27 18.97 -0.05
N GLU A 31 -4.78 18.36 1.02
CA GLU A 31 -4.73 16.91 1.25
C GLU A 31 -5.82 16.19 0.46
N TYR A 32 -5.46 15.05 -0.12
CA TYR A 32 -6.33 14.10 -0.76
C TYR A 32 -5.97 12.68 -0.31
N ILE A 33 -6.97 11.81 -0.30
CA ILE A 33 -6.84 10.38 -0.04
C ILE A 33 -6.88 9.65 -1.39
N ASP A 34 -5.80 8.96 -1.72
CA ASP A 34 -5.59 8.28 -3.00
C ASP A 34 -6.73 7.31 -3.34
N GLY A 35 -7.40 7.52 -4.48
CA GLY A 35 -8.52 6.72 -4.96
C GLY A 35 -9.83 6.90 -4.17
N LYS A 36 -9.86 7.76 -3.15
CA LYS A 36 -11.07 8.05 -2.34
C LYS A 36 -11.58 9.47 -2.53
N THR A 37 -10.71 10.48 -2.37
CA THR A 37 -11.08 11.89 -2.58
C THR A 37 -10.41 12.51 -3.79
N ILE A 38 -9.56 11.74 -4.48
CA ILE A 38 -8.99 12.08 -5.79
C ILE A 38 -8.76 10.79 -6.58
N THR A 39 -9.17 10.80 -7.84
CA THR A 39 -8.88 9.73 -8.81
C THR A 39 -7.60 10.02 -9.57
N ALA A 40 -6.98 8.99 -10.17
CA ALA A 40 -5.83 9.18 -11.04
C ALA A 40 -6.12 10.17 -12.18
N LYS A 41 -7.33 10.10 -12.78
CA LYS A 41 -7.75 11.01 -13.85
C LYS A 41 -7.78 12.48 -13.38
N GLU A 42 -8.39 12.76 -12.23
CA GLU A 42 -8.43 14.11 -11.67
C GLU A 42 -7.04 14.62 -11.31
N PHE A 43 -6.19 13.77 -10.75
CA PHE A 43 -4.80 14.11 -10.46
C PHE A 43 -4.03 14.52 -11.72
N TYR A 44 -4.14 13.74 -12.81
CA TYR A 44 -3.48 14.08 -14.07
C TYR A 44 -4.06 15.33 -14.75
N ASN A 45 -5.36 15.59 -14.61
CA ASN A 45 -5.94 16.85 -15.09
C ASN A 45 -5.28 18.06 -14.41
N ILE A 46 -5.09 18.02 -13.09
CA ILE A 46 -4.40 19.08 -12.34
C ILE A 46 -2.95 19.26 -12.83
N LEU A 47 -2.24 18.16 -13.10
CA LEU A 47 -0.87 18.22 -13.63
C LEU A 47 -0.79 18.79 -15.05
N ASN A 48 -1.79 18.50 -15.88
CA ASN A 48 -1.86 19.02 -17.25
C ASN A 48 -2.20 20.51 -17.28
N GLU A 49 -3.03 20.98 -16.34
CA GLU A 49 -3.32 22.41 -16.18
C GLU A 49 -2.12 23.19 -15.63
N ASN A 50 -1.33 22.58 -14.75
CA ASN A 50 -0.10 23.18 -14.22
C ASN A 50 0.98 22.13 -13.92
N SER A 51 1.93 21.97 -14.84
CA SER A 51 3.03 21.00 -14.72
C SER A 51 4.01 21.29 -13.57
N ASN A 52 3.98 22.51 -13.02
CA ASN A 52 4.85 22.93 -11.91
C ASN A 52 4.13 22.90 -10.55
N VAL A 53 2.90 22.38 -10.48
CA VAL A 53 2.17 22.24 -9.23
C VAL A 53 2.95 21.39 -8.23
N GLY A 54 3.02 21.85 -6.98
CA GLY A 54 3.75 21.14 -5.94
C GLY A 54 2.98 19.89 -5.52
N VAL A 55 3.53 18.71 -5.82
CA VAL A 55 2.98 17.42 -5.41
C VAL A 55 3.89 16.75 -4.40
N LYS A 56 3.30 16.26 -3.31
CA LYS A 56 3.95 15.41 -2.32
C LYS A 56 3.03 14.27 -1.94
N THR A 57 3.60 13.20 -1.40
CA THR A 57 2.85 12.07 -0.86
C THR A 57 3.30 11.78 0.57
N SER A 58 2.41 11.23 1.39
CA SER A 58 2.78 10.64 2.67
C SER A 58 2.09 9.29 2.88
N GLN A 59 2.74 8.42 3.64
CA GLN A 59 2.09 7.30 4.30
C GLN A 59 0.97 7.82 5.23
N PRO A 60 -0.02 6.98 5.59
CA PRO A 60 -0.95 7.32 6.66
C PRO A 60 -0.20 7.56 7.97
N SER A 61 -0.77 8.40 8.82
CA SER A 61 -0.27 8.60 10.17
C SER A 61 -0.47 7.34 11.02
N ILE A 62 0.32 7.21 12.09
CA ILE A 62 0.14 6.12 13.05
C ILE A 62 -1.25 6.14 13.70
N GLY A 63 -1.81 7.33 13.98
CA GLY A 63 -3.15 7.46 14.56
C GLY A 63 -4.24 6.93 13.62
N GLU A 64 -4.13 7.23 12.32
CA GLU A 64 -5.06 6.71 11.30
C GLU A 64 -4.97 5.19 11.19
N LEU A 65 -3.76 4.62 11.22
CA LEU A 65 -3.60 3.16 11.22
C LEU A 65 -4.16 2.51 12.49
N ILE A 66 -3.99 3.12 13.65
CA ILE A 66 -4.58 2.61 14.89
C ILE A 66 -6.11 2.59 14.81
N CYS A 67 -6.72 3.67 14.30
CA CYS A 67 -8.17 3.72 14.07
C CYS A 67 -8.61 2.60 13.11
N TYR A 68 -7.92 2.46 11.98
CA TYR A 68 -8.17 1.41 10.99
C TYR A 68 -8.14 0.00 11.61
N PHE A 69 -7.09 -0.35 12.36
CA PHE A 69 -7.00 -1.68 12.99
C PHE A 69 -8.05 -1.88 14.09
N ARG A 70 -8.39 -0.84 14.86
CA ARG A 70 -9.48 -0.92 15.85
C ARG A 70 -10.83 -1.13 15.20
N ASP A 71 -11.06 -0.57 14.02
CA ASP A 71 -12.29 -0.83 13.28
C ASP A 71 -12.33 -2.26 12.74
N LEU A 72 -11.19 -2.85 12.36
CA LEU A 72 -11.11 -4.29 12.07
C LEU A 72 -11.39 -5.15 13.32
N ILE A 73 -10.86 -4.77 14.49
CA ILE A 73 -11.13 -5.48 15.75
C ILE A 73 -12.63 -5.48 16.07
N LYS A 74 -13.32 -4.34 15.90
CA LYS A 74 -14.78 -4.23 16.09
C LYS A 74 -15.57 -5.11 15.13
N GLN A 75 -15.05 -5.33 13.92
CA GLN A 75 -15.62 -6.26 12.93
C GLN A 75 -15.32 -7.74 13.25
N GLY A 76 -14.55 -8.02 14.31
CA GLY A 76 -14.25 -9.38 14.78
C GLY A 76 -12.93 -9.95 14.27
N TYR A 77 -12.15 -9.20 13.49
CA TYR A 77 -10.84 -9.66 13.03
C TYR A 77 -9.85 -9.79 14.19
N LYS A 78 -9.15 -10.91 14.25
CA LYS A 78 -8.10 -11.21 15.26
C LYS A 78 -6.68 -11.13 14.69
N LYS A 79 -6.56 -11.19 13.37
CA LYS A 79 -5.29 -11.19 12.65
C LYS A 79 -5.42 -10.33 11.40
N ALA A 80 -4.38 -9.56 11.08
CA ALA A 80 -4.29 -8.76 9.88
C ALA A 80 -2.93 -8.98 9.20
N PHE A 81 -2.95 -9.57 8.01
CA PHE A 81 -1.78 -9.64 7.13
C PHE A 81 -1.73 -8.40 6.25
N VAL A 82 -0.64 -7.63 6.32
CA VAL A 82 -0.55 -6.28 5.73
C VAL A 82 0.65 -6.20 4.79
N LEU A 83 0.38 -6.20 3.50
CA LEU A 83 1.39 -5.99 2.47
C LEU A 83 1.59 -4.50 2.22
N THR A 84 2.83 -4.06 2.08
CA THR A 84 3.11 -2.65 1.78
C THR A 84 4.04 -2.52 0.58
N ILE A 85 3.98 -1.36 -0.08
CA ILE A 85 5.04 -0.85 -0.94
C ILE A 85 6.43 -1.04 -0.29
N SER A 86 7.45 -1.16 -1.14
CA SER A 86 8.86 -1.17 -0.76
C SER A 86 9.20 -0.11 0.30
N GLN A 87 9.82 -0.56 1.39
CA GLN A 87 10.35 0.32 2.44
C GLN A 87 11.43 1.30 1.95
N LYS A 88 12.03 1.05 0.76
CA LYS A 88 12.98 1.98 0.12
C LYS A 88 12.28 3.17 -0.54
N LEU A 89 10.98 3.05 -0.85
CA LEU A 89 10.20 4.10 -1.52
C LEU A 89 9.33 4.90 -0.54
N SER A 90 8.90 4.27 0.55
CA SER A 90 7.92 4.81 1.49
C SER A 90 8.12 4.30 2.92
N GLY A 91 7.75 5.13 3.90
CA GLY A 91 7.71 4.75 5.32
C GLY A 91 6.51 3.89 5.73
N SER A 92 5.68 3.45 4.77
CA SER A 92 4.45 2.69 5.02
C SER A 92 4.69 1.41 5.82
N TYR A 93 5.70 0.63 5.46
CA TYR A 93 6.08 -0.57 6.22
C TYR A 93 6.39 -0.24 7.69
N ASN A 94 7.17 0.81 7.93
CA ASN A 94 7.59 1.20 9.27
C ASN A 94 6.41 1.63 10.15
N VAL A 95 5.45 2.38 9.60
CA VAL A 95 4.27 2.80 10.37
C VAL A 95 3.33 1.63 10.68
N VAL A 96 3.23 0.62 9.80
CA VAL A 96 2.51 -0.63 10.11
C VAL A 96 3.23 -1.41 11.22
N CYS A 97 4.57 -1.51 11.20
CA CYS A 97 5.35 -2.10 12.29
C CYS A 97 5.17 -1.35 13.62
N GLN A 98 5.00 -0.03 13.59
CA GLN A 98 4.68 0.75 14.79
C GLN A 98 3.28 0.41 15.32
N ALA A 99 2.28 0.32 14.44
CA ALA A 99 0.92 -0.07 14.81
C ALA A 99 0.87 -1.49 15.40
N GLN A 100 1.61 -2.43 14.80
CA GLN A 100 1.80 -3.79 15.32
C GLN A 100 2.28 -3.78 16.78
N LYS A 101 3.29 -2.96 17.10
CA LYS A 101 3.81 -2.87 18.47
C LYS A 101 2.81 -2.28 19.46
N GLN A 102 2.06 -1.25 19.04
CA GLN A 102 1.10 -0.56 19.90
C GLN A 102 -0.17 -1.39 20.16
N LEU A 103 -0.59 -2.21 19.19
CA LEU A 103 -1.82 -3.01 19.25
C LEU A 103 -1.57 -4.50 19.51
N LYS A 104 -0.36 -4.87 19.96
CA LYS A 104 0.08 -6.26 20.13
C LYS A 104 -0.86 -7.14 20.98
N ASP A 105 -1.56 -6.52 21.94
CA ASP A 105 -2.48 -7.19 22.86
C ASP A 105 -3.95 -7.10 22.39
N GLU A 106 -4.22 -6.36 21.30
CA GLU A 106 -5.56 -6.15 20.72
C GLU A 106 -5.77 -6.94 19.42
N ILE A 107 -4.75 -7.01 18.53
CA ILE A 107 -4.79 -7.71 17.23
C ILE A 107 -3.41 -8.23 16.81
N GLU A 108 -3.34 -9.39 16.18
CA GLU A 108 -2.10 -9.89 15.57
C GLU A 108 -1.89 -9.24 14.18
N ILE A 109 -1.00 -8.25 14.10
CA ILE A 109 -0.65 -7.59 12.84
C ILE A 109 0.64 -8.20 12.28
N ILE A 110 0.62 -8.65 11.03
CA ILE A 110 1.76 -9.24 10.33
C ILE A 110 2.12 -8.32 9.15
N PRO A 111 3.08 -7.38 9.32
CA PRO A 111 3.56 -6.55 8.23
C PRO A 111 4.46 -7.34 7.27
N TYR A 112 4.28 -7.13 5.98
CA TYR A 112 5.10 -7.72 4.92
C TYR A 112 5.57 -6.66 3.92
N ASN A 113 6.87 -6.38 3.92
CA ASN A 113 7.49 -5.49 2.93
C ASN A 113 7.68 -6.24 1.61
N THR A 114 7.00 -5.79 0.56
CA THR A 114 7.03 -6.46 -0.75
C THR A 114 8.30 -6.17 -1.56
N ASN A 115 9.10 -5.15 -1.21
CA ASN A 115 10.22 -4.64 -2.01
C ASN A 115 9.85 -4.22 -3.45
N THR A 116 8.55 -4.04 -3.74
CA THR A 116 8.05 -3.63 -5.05
C THR A 116 7.01 -2.51 -4.90
N VAL A 117 6.33 -2.14 -5.99
CA VAL A 117 5.30 -1.10 -6.04
C VAL A 117 4.33 -1.38 -7.21
N CYS A 118 3.26 -0.59 -7.34
CA CYS A 118 2.27 -0.69 -8.40
C CYS A 118 1.55 -2.05 -8.37
N PHE A 119 1.03 -2.50 -9.52
CA PHE A 119 0.30 -3.76 -9.60
C PHE A 119 1.13 -4.99 -9.18
N SER A 120 2.47 -4.92 -9.19
CA SER A 120 3.30 -5.99 -8.60
C SER A 120 3.05 -6.13 -7.09
N GLU A 121 2.90 -5.02 -6.36
CA GLU A 121 2.46 -5.08 -4.95
C GLU A 121 1.05 -5.67 -4.82
N GLY A 122 0.13 -5.30 -5.73
CA GLY A 122 -1.21 -5.87 -5.78
C GLY A 122 -1.24 -7.37 -6.06
N TYR A 123 -0.38 -7.85 -6.96
CA TYR A 123 -0.22 -9.26 -7.27
C TYR A 123 0.21 -10.07 -6.05
N PHE A 124 1.13 -9.54 -5.24
CA PHE A 124 1.51 -10.19 -3.97
C PHE A 124 0.31 -10.30 -3.02
N ALA A 125 -0.53 -9.26 -2.96
CA ALA A 125 -1.71 -9.28 -2.10
C ALA A 125 -2.75 -10.30 -2.58
N LEU A 126 -2.96 -10.42 -3.90
CA LEU A 126 -3.84 -11.42 -4.50
C LEU A 126 -3.32 -12.86 -4.27
N GLU A 127 -2.01 -13.09 -4.41
CA GLU A 127 -1.42 -14.40 -4.13
C GLU A 127 -1.50 -14.78 -2.64
N ALA A 128 -1.33 -13.79 -1.74
CA ALA A 128 -1.54 -14.02 -0.31
C ALA A 128 -2.99 -14.39 0.00
N GLU A 129 -3.96 -13.67 -0.57
CA GLU A 129 -5.39 -13.99 -0.42
C GLU A 129 -5.70 -15.39 -0.94
N ARG A 130 -5.24 -15.73 -2.16
CA ARG A 130 -5.46 -17.04 -2.76
C ARG A 130 -4.97 -18.15 -1.84
N LEU A 131 -3.73 -18.06 -1.35
CA LEU A 131 -3.16 -19.05 -0.46
C LEU A 131 -3.90 -19.15 0.90
N PHE A 132 -4.31 -18.02 1.48
CA PHE A 132 -5.14 -18.05 2.69
C PHE A 132 -6.50 -18.71 2.43
N SER A 133 -7.12 -18.48 1.27
CA SER A 133 -8.38 -19.13 0.89
C SER A 133 -8.25 -20.65 0.72
N GLU A 134 -7.04 -21.12 0.38
CA GLU A 134 -6.67 -22.54 0.28
C GLU A 134 -6.28 -23.14 1.65
N GLY A 135 -6.33 -22.36 2.74
CA GLY A 135 -5.99 -22.81 4.08
C GLY A 135 -4.49 -22.87 4.36
N ALA A 136 -3.66 -22.17 3.58
CA ALA A 136 -2.23 -22.07 3.86
C ALA A 136 -1.96 -21.34 5.18
N SER A 137 -0.91 -21.77 5.90
CA SER A 137 -0.43 -21.06 7.08
C SER A 137 0.30 -19.77 6.71
N VAL A 138 0.45 -18.86 7.67
CA VAL A 138 1.20 -17.59 7.49
C VAL A 138 2.62 -17.85 7.00
N GLU A 139 3.29 -18.88 7.53
CA GLU A 139 4.67 -19.22 7.16
C GLU A 139 4.76 -19.68 5.71
N LYS A 140 3.76 -20.46 5.23
CA LYS A 140 3.68 -20.87 3.83
C LYS A 140 3.45 -19.68 2.91
N VAL A 141 2.57 -18.76 3.31
CA VAL A 141 2.32 -17.52 2.56
C VAL A 141 3.60 -16.69 2.48
N ILE A 142 4.27 -16.42 3.60
CA ILE A 142 5.53 -15.66 3.61
C ILE A 142 6.57 -16.30 2.70
N LYS A 143 6.76 -17.63 2.78
CA LYS A 143 7.72 -18.35 1.93
C LYS A 143 7.41 -18.19 0.43
N HIS A 144 6.14 -18.24 0.05
CA HIS A 144 5.72 -18.01 -1.34
C HIS A 144 5.97 -16.57 -1.77
N LEU A 145 5.59 -15.60 -0.94
CA LEU A 145 5.80 -14.19 -1.25
C LEU A 145 7.30 -13.84 -1.34
N ASP A 146 8.16 -14.47 -0.53
CA ASP A 146 9.61 -14.28 -0.62
C ASP A 146 10.19 -14.86 -1.92
N PHE A 147 9.69 -16.01 -2.37
CA PHE A 147 10.00 -16.50 -3.71
C PHE A 147 9.58 -15.51 -4.81
N LEU A 148 8.36 -14.95 -4.73
CA LEU A 148 7.93 -13.91 -5.67
C LEU A 148 8.84 -12.68 -5.61
N LYS A 149 9.26 -12.27 -4.42
CA LYS A 149 10.14 -11.12 -4.19
C LYS A 149 11.50 -11.29 -4.86
N GLU A 150 12.09 -12.47 -4.77
CA GLU A 150 13.38 -12.79 -5.41
C GLU A 150 13.28 -12.84 -6.94
N ASN A 151 12.10 -13.14 -7.47
CA ASN A 151 11.85 -13.31 -8.90
C ASN A 151 11.05 -12.15 -9.53
N ASN A 152 10.93 -11.02 -8.83
CA ASN A 152 10.18 -9.86 -9.28
C ASN A 152 11.12 -8.73 -9.71
N THR A 153 10.92 -8.20 -10.91
CA THR A 153 11.65 -7.03 -11.42
C THR A 153 10.69 -6.11 -12.16
N ILE A 154 10.75 -4.81 -11.89
CA ILE A 154 10.00 -3.78 -12.61
C ILE A 154 10.98 -2.95 -13.45
N PHE A 155 10.73 -2.90 -14.75
CA PHE A 155 11.33 -1.92 -15.65
C PHE A 155 10.30 -0.84 -15.95
N PHE A 156 10.73 0.42 -15.94
CA PHE A 156 9.87 1.55 -16.28
C PHE A 156 10.69 2.62 -17.00
N ILE A 157 10.01 3.45 -17.77
CA ILE A 157 10.58 4.60 -18.47
C ILE A 157 9.75 5.81 -18.05
N VAL A 158 10.43 6.94 -17.84
CA VAL A 158 9.80 8.23 -17.55
C VAL A 158 10.21 9.25 -18.60
N ASN A 159 9.32 10.19 -18.89
CA ASN A 159 9.64 11.31 -19.79
C ASN A 159 10.73 12.22 -19.20
N SER A 160 10.84 12.29 -17.87
CA SER A 160 11.86 13.06 -17.16
C SER A 160 12.13 12.49 -15.76
N LEU A 161 13.39 12.55 -15.33
CA LEU A 161 13.83 12.20 -13.97
C LEU A 161 13.56 13.28 -12.91
N THR A 162 13.07 14.47 -13.30
CA THR A 162 12.93 15.62 -12.40
C THR A 162 12.18 15.29 -11.11
N GLN A 163 11.08 14.54 -11.18
CA GLN A 163 10.28 14.23 -10.00
C GLN A 163 10.88 13.13 -9.12
N LEU A 164 11.62 12.19 -9.70
CA LEU A 164 12.36 11.16 -8.96
C LEU A 164 13.47 11.81 -8.13
N ILE A 165 14.28 12.67 -8.77
CA ILE A 165 15.35 13.43 -8.11
C ILE A 165 14.81 14.32 -7.00
N LYS A 166 13.76 15.12 -7.27
CA LYS A 166 13.16 16.02 -6.27
C LYS A 166 12.67 15.28 -5.02
N ASN A 167 12.19 14.05 -5.21
CA ASN A 167 11.63 13.24 -4.14
C ASN A 167 12.64 12.26 -3.52
N GLY A 168 13.88 12.19 -4.02
CA GLY A 168 14.94 11.32 -3.49
C GLY A 168 14.70 9.83 -3.74
N ARG A 169 14.06 9.48 -4.87
CA ARG A 169 13.83 8.10 -5.30
C ARG A 169 14.56 7.83 -6.62
#